data_AF-A0A413FBI8-F1
#
_entry.id   AF-A0A413FBI8-F1
#
_cell.length_a   1.000
_cell.length_b   1.000
_cell.length_c   1.000
_cell.angle_alpha   90.00
_cell.angle_beta   90.00
_cell.angle_gamma   90.00
#
_symmetry.space_group_name_H-M   'P 1'
#
loop_
_entity.id
_entity.type
_entity.pdbx_description
1 polymer ?
#
loop_
_entity_poly.entity_id
_entity_poly.type
_entity_poly.pdbx_seq_one_letter_code
_entity_poly.pdbx_strand_id
1 'polypeptide(L)'
;MDLFHLVRKLNASEGGKPRFFQCCGHKDGLLEQNRRMRDVFEQEISLQYQYKESRGTHNWYYWNRSLADVLEFFGFLVKTDIYN
;
A
#
# COMPACT_ATOMS: atom_id res chain seq x y z
N MET A 1 14.77 10.83 -12.74
CA MET A 1 13.93 9.62 -12.82
C MET A 1 13.07 9.59 -11.58
N ASP A 2 11.75 9.60 -11.73
CA ASP A 2 10.78 9.60 -10.61
C ASP A 2 10.14 8.21 -10.40
N LEU A 3 9.31 8.08 -9.36
CA LEU A 3 8.62 6.83 -9.04
C LEU A 3 7.61 6.42 -10.11
N PHE A 4 6.96 7.37 -10.79
CA PHE A 4 5.99 7.08 -11.84
C PHE A 4 6.68 6.50 -13.08
N HIS A 5 7.89 6.96 -13.39
CA HIS A 5 8.72 6.37 -14.43
C HIS A 5 9.10 4.91 -14.11
N LEU A 6 9.41 4.62 -12.84
CA LEU A 6 9.69 3.26 -12.38
C LEU A 6 8.47 2.32 -12.55
N VAL A 7 7.26 2.81 -12.29
CA VAL A 7 6.02 2.03 -12.50
C VAL A 7 5.88 1.61 -13.95
N ARG A 8 6.04 2.54 -14.90
CA ARG A 8 5.97 2.24 -16.34
C ARG A 8 7.04 1.24 -16.77
N LYS A 9 8.26 1.40 -16.26
CA LYS A 9 9.37 0.47 -16.54
C LYS A 9 9.08 -0.93 -16.00
N LEU A 10 8.55 -1.04 -14.78
CA LEU A 10 8.15 -2.31 -14.17
C LEU A 10 6.95 -2.94 -14.91
N ASN A 11 6.03 -2.13 -15.43
CA ASN A 11 4.90 -2.66 -16.19
C ASN A 11 5.36 -3.28 -17.52
N ALA A 12 6.41 -2.71 -18.13
CA ALA A 12 7.01 -3.19 -19.37
C ALA A 12 8.04 -4.32 -19.18
N SER A 13 8.47 -4.60 -17.95
CA SER A 13 9.42 -5.68 -17.68
C SER A 13 8.76 -7.04 -17.63
N GLU A 14 9.48 -8.07 -18.09
CA GLU A 14 9.09 -9.47 -17.92
C GLU A 14 9.37 -9.93 -16.48
N GLY A 15 8.60 -10.94 -16.01
CA GLY A 15 8.76 -11.54 -14.69
C GLY A 15 7.69 -11.16 -13.67
N GLY A 16 7.87 -11.64 -12.44
CA GLY A 16 6.94 -11.42 -11.34
C GLY A 16 6.95 -9.97 -10.86
N LYS A 17 5.77 -9.40 -10.65
CA LYS A 17 5.61 -8.06 -10.06
C LYS A 17 5.48 -8.18 -8.53
N PRO A 18 6.12 -7.30 -7.75
CA PRO A 18 5.99 -7.30 -6.30
C PRO A 18 4.56 -6.97 -5.89
N ARG A 19 4.21 -7.41 -4.69
CA ARG A 19 2.98 -7.01 -4.02
C ARG A 19 3.21 -5.68 -3.32
N PHE A 20 2.28 -4.74 -3.42
CA PHE A 20 2.38 -3.43 -2.75
C PHE A 20 1.24 -3.21 -1.77
N PHE A 21 1.57 -2.70 -0.59
CA PHE A 21 0.61 -2.19 0.38
C PHE A 21 0.95 -0.74 0.67
N GLN A 22 -0.03 0.14 0.60
CA GLN A 22 0.11 1.57 0.87
C GLN A 22 -0.98 2.03 1.83
N CYS A 23 -0.60 2.79 2.84
CA CYS A 23 -1.55 3.39 3.77
C CYS A 23 -1.21 4.84 4.09
N CYS A 24 -2.22 5.69 4.26
CA CYS A 24 -2.03 7.09 4.66
C CYS A 24 -3.13 7.58 5.62
N GLY A 25 -2.76 8.51 6.51
CA GLY A 25 -3.68 9.14 7.44
C GLY A 25 -4.46 10.29 6.78
N HIS A 26 -5.76 10.43 7.07
CA HIS A 26 -6.60 11.51 6.50
C HIS A 26 -6.12 12.94 6.82
N LYS A 27 -5.26 13.11 7.82
CA LYS A 27 -4.68 14.40 8.23
C LYS A 27 -3.15 14.41 8.09
N ASP A 28 -2.59 13.47 7.34
CA ASP A 28 -1.17 13.48 6.98
C ASP A 28 -0.93 14.53 5.87
N GLY A 29 0.18 15.27 5.97
CA GLY A 29 0.56 16.26 4.95
C GLY A 29 0.94 15.65 3.59
N LEU A 30 1.11 14.32 3.54
CA LEU A 30 1.44 13.57 2.33
C LEU A 30 0.24 12.86 1.69
N LEU A 31 -0.99 13.13 2.15
CA LEU A 31 -2.19 12.43 1.68
C LEU A 31 -2.38 12.55 0.15
N GLU A 32 -2.24 13.75 -0.40
CA GLU A 32 -2.44 13.99 -1.83
C GLU A 32 -1.35 13.32 -2.68
N GLN A 33 -0.11 13.28 -2.20
CA GLN A 33 0.98 12.55 -2.85
C GLN A 33 0.71 11.04 -2.83
N ASN A 34 0.14 10.52 -1.73
CA ASN A 34 -0.25 9.12 -1.63
C ASN A 34 -1.38 8.76 -2.61
N ARG A 35 -2.39 9.63 -2.76
CA ARG A 35 -3.47 9.48 -3.74
C ARG A 35 -2.95 9.49 -5.18
N ARG A 36 -2.02 10.39 -5.51
CA ARG A 36 -1.37 10.40 -6.84
C ARG A 36 -0.62 9.10 -7.12
N MET A 37 0.11 8.56 -6.15
CA MET A 37 0.77 7.25 -6.30
C MET A 37 -0.25 6.11 -6.48
N ARG A 38 -1.35 6.11 -5.72
CA ARG A 38 -2.46 5.16 -5.89
C ARG A 38 -3.01 5.21 -7.32
N ASP A 39 -3.33 6.41 -7.81
CA ASP A 39 -3.91 6.58 -9.15
C ASP A 39 -2.97 6.05 -10.23
N VAL A 40 -1.66 6.28 -10.10
CA VAL A 40 -0.64 5.72 -11.01
C VAL A 40 -0.60 4.19 -10.93
N PHE A 41 -0.64 3.61 -9.73
CA PHE A 41 -0.69 2.14 -9.60
C PHE A 41 -1.95 1.54 -10.22
N GLU A 42 -3.12 2.16 -10.01
CA GLU A 42 -4.39 1.68 -10.55
C GLU A 42 -4.49 1.82 -12.08
N GLN A 43 -3.87 2.86 -12.65
CA GLN A 43 -4.02 3.18 -14.08
C GLN A 43 -2.90 2.59 -14.95
N GLU A 44 -1.68 2.46 -14.42
CA GLU A 44 -0.50 2.22 -15.24
C GLU A 44 0.13 0.82 -15.08
N ILE A 45 -0.28 0.04 -14.08
CA ILE A 45 0.29 -1.29 -13.84
C ILE A 45 -0.71 -2.27 -13.24
N SER A 46 -0.80 -3.47 -13.82
CA SER A 46 -1.49 -4.59 -13.18
C SER A 46 -0.52 -5.30 -12.22
N LEU A 47 -0.66 -5.08 -10.91
CA LEU A 47 0.06 -5.78 -9.84
C LEU A 47 -0.87 -6.02 -8.63
N GLN A 48 -0.50 -6.94 -7.73
CA GLN A 48 -1.27 -7.16 -6.51
C GLN A 48 -1.03 -6.01 -5.52
N TYR A 49 -1.99 -5.09 -5.44
CA TYR A 49 -1.89 -3.83 -4.74
C TYR A 49 -3.04 -3.66 -3.74
N GLN A 50 -2.77 -3.03 -2.60
CA GLN A 50 -3.79 -2.57 -1.67
C GLN A 50 -3.48 -1.15 -1.17
N TYR A 51 -4.50 -0.29 -1.21
CA TYR A 51 -4.46 1.06 -0.69
C TYR A 51 -5.44 1.23 0.46
N LYS A 52 -5.03 1.88 1.56
CA LYS A 52 -5.89 2.16 2.72
C LYS A 52 -5.71 3.57 3.24
N GLU A 53 -6.79 4.33 3.27
CA GLU A 53 -6.86 5.58 4.01
C GLU A 53 -7.60 5.35 5.34
N SER A 54 -7.11 5.96 6.43
CA SER A 54 -7.86 5.95 7.70
C SER A 54 -7.52 7.14 8.58
N ARG A 55 -8.21 7.29 9.71
CA ARG A 55 -7.96 8.40 10.66
C ARG A 55 -6.53 8.31 11.21
N GLY A 56 -5.74 9.36 10.97
CA GLY A 56 -4.35 9.45 11.43
C GLY A 56 -3.63 10.67 10.90
N THR A 57 -2.41 10.87 11.39
CA THR A 57 -1.43 11.88 10.93
C THR A 57 -0.06 11.19 10.80
N HIS A 58 0.98 11.96 10.50
CA HIS A 58 2.35 11.50 10.31
C HIS A 58 3.02 11.09 11.63
N ASN A 59 2.63 9.94 12.21
CA ASN A 59 3.12 9.52 13.51
C ASN A 59 3.17 7.99 13.71
N TRP A 60 3.96 7.57 14.70
CA TRP A 60 4.16 6.17 15.07
C TRP A 60 2.89 5.45 15.54
N TYR A 61 1.94 6.13 16.18
CA TYR A 61 0.68 5.49 16.59
C TYR A 61 -0.14 5.03 15.39
N TYR A 62 -0.15 5.81 14.30
CA TYR A 62 -0.81 5.41 13.06
C TYR A 62 -0.10 4.22 12.40
N TRP A 63 1.24 4.27 12.29
CA TRP A 63 2.01 3.19 11.68
C TRP A 63 1.92 1.89 12.48
N ASN A 64 1.96 1.96 13.81
CA ASN A 64 1.83 0.78 14.67
C ASN A 64 0.46 0.10 14.51
N ARG A 65 -0.63 0.87 14.36
CA ARG A 65 -1.95 0.30 14.05
C ARG A 65 -1.99 -0.34 12.65
N SER A 66 -1.38 0.32 11.66
CA SER A 66 -1.36 -0.14 10.27
C SER A 66 -0.47 -1.37 10.06
N LEU A 67 0.46 -1.66 10.98
CA LEU A 67 1.34 -2.82 10.91
C LEU A 67 0.55 -4.13 10.83
N ALA A 68 -0.54 -4.27 11.58
CA ALA A 68 -1.38 -5.46 11.52
C ALA A 68 -1.97 -5.67 10.12
N ASP A 69 -2.44 -4.60 9.47
CA ASP A 69 -2.97 -4.65 8.10
C ASP A 69 -1.90 -5.11 7.10
N VAL A 70 -0.66 -4.61 7.26
CA VAL A 70 0.48 -5.00 6.40
C VAL A 70 0.82 -6.48 6.59
N LEU A 71 0.89 -6.94 7.84
CA LEU A 71 1.18 -8.34 8.15
C LEU A 71 0.08 -9.28 7.65
N GLU A 72 -1.19 -8.89 7.79
CA GLU A 72 -2.32 -9.63 7.22
C GLU A 72 -2.22 -9.70 5.69
N PHE A 73 -1.96 -8.56 5.02
CA PHE A 73 -1.77 -8.54 3.58
C PHE A 73 -0.70 -9.53 3.15
N PHE A 74 0.49 -9.50 3.75
CA PHE A 74 1.57 -10.41 3.38
C PHE A 74 1.38 -11.87 3.85
N GLY A 75 0.30 -12.17 4.59
CA GLY A 75 0.01 -13.52 5.07
C GLY A 75 0.82 -13.93 6.30
N PHE A 76 1.40 -12.97 7.02
CA PHE A 76 2.13 -13.22 8.27
C PHE A 76 1.21 -13.37 9.48
N LEU A 77 -0.05 -12.95 9.38
CA LEU A 77 -1.06 -13.19 10.42
C LEU A 77 -1.94 -14.37 10.01
N VAL A 78 -1.89 -15.44 10.80
CA VAL A 78 -2.89 -16.52 10.74
C VAL A 78 -4.07 -16.10 11.60
N LYS A 79 -5.26 -15.91 11.00
CA LYS A 79 -6.48 -15.83 11.79
C LYS A 79 -6.75 -17.20 12.36
N THR A 80 -6.42 -17.39 13.63
CA THR A 80 -6.92 -18.54 14.39
C THR A 80 -8.43 -18.37 14.52
N ASP A 81 -9.19 -19.19 13.79
CA ASP A 81 -10.62 -19.43 14.05
C ASP A 81 -10.74 -20.20 15.37
N ILE A 82 -10.44 -19.54 16.48
CA ILE A 82 -10.91 -19.93 17.80
C ILE A 82 -12.29 -19.28 17.93
N TYR A 83 -13.33 -20.09 18.18
CA TYR A 83 -14.77 -19.81 18.12
C TYR A 83 -15.48 -20.18 16.80
N ASN A 84 -15.35 -21.45 16.35
CA ASN A 84 -16.49 -22.22 15.85
C ASN A 84 -16.85 -23.28 16.89
#